data_AF-A0A520GNF9-F1
#
_entry.id   AF-A0A520GNF9-F1
#
_cell.length_a   1.000
_cell.length_b   1.000
_cell.length_c   1.000
_cell.angle_alpha   90.00
_cell.angle_beta   90.00
_cell.angle_gamma   90.00
#
_symmetry.space_group_name_H-M   'P 1'
#
loop_
_entity.id
_entity.type
_entity.pdbx_description
1 polymer ?
#
loop_
_entity_poly.entity_id
_entity_poly.type
_entity_poly.pdbx_seq_one_letter_code
_entity_poly.pdbx_strand_id
1 'polypeptide(L)'
;MAPSRGRAAPIAPFWTRVPQFFMFPLQWEPLLYAAVLALSSLSVLVIPFPFAILIVEIGILLAASRYGFRIIQLSSEGFLRTRDFPNQRDPDLVNLPWKLFAILLVIGFAVGAVTLVSRNLAIAAWAVLTFALPAIVVVLVQTASLGQSLNPAAWWGVMRAIGWPYAALWAFLFFLSGGAEIALPVLAPRVAPWMLLPLVNFVLIYFSWAMSALLGYAMYQYHAELGIDLRFAATAAPGERDVSEEARAIDAHVADMVEHGEIDNAVGIAYDAARTADNDLHAQRRYHRVLAISGKTDDLLRHGKRFIALLMRSKLETEAMGVYRTCVDKDPAFTCDDPSHVVAFARLLWRAGDARAALALLKGFDRRNAGHASIPDAYELAARVLIQGMDRRDLALPILHTMKKRYPKTPQTEEVRWLLRDDDPTTRGAAL
;
A
#
# COMPACT_ATOMS: atom_id res chain seq x y z
N MET A 1 -23.13 11.30 -38.92
CA MET A 1 -23.56 11.10 -37.52
C MET A 1 -22.52 10.19 -36.89
N ALA A 2 -21.56 10.75 -36.15
CA ALA A 2 -20.39 10.02 -35.66
C ALA A 2 -20.69 9.35 -34.30
N PRO A 3 -20.39 8.05 -34.11
CA PRO A 3 -20.47 7.42 -32.80
C PRO A 3 -19.24 7.78 -31.96
N SER A 4 -19.49 8.03 -30.68
CA SER A 4 -18.55 8.52 -29.66
C SER A 4 -17.43 7.53 -29.32
N ARG A 5 -16.20 8.03 -29.32
CA ARG A 5 -14.93 7.35 -28.96
C ARG A 5 -14.95 6.86 -27.50
N GLY A 6 -14.58 5.60 -27.27
CA GLY A 6 -14.55 4.94 -25.97
C GLY A 6 -13.46 5.49 -25.04
N ARG A 7 -13.88 6.05 -23.90
CA ARG A 7 -13.04 6.43 -22.76
C ARG A 7 -12.56 5.15 -22.06
N ALA A 8 -11.33 5.13 -21.54
CA ALA A 8 -10.97 4.22 -20.45
C ALA A 8 -12.08 4.30 -19.39
N ALA A 9 -12.58 3.14 -18.93
CA ALA A 9 -13.71 3.12 -18.01
C ALA A 9 -13.37 4.01 -16.80
N PRO A 10 -14.09 5.13 -16.59
CA PRO A 10 -13.76 6.05 -15.52
C PRO A 10 -13.90 5.30 -14.19
N ILE A 11 -12.98 5.54 -13.25
CA ILE A 11 -13.11 5.02 -11.88
C ILE A 11 -14.52 5.38 -11.41
N ALA A 12 -15.29 4.34 -11.05
CA ALA A 12 -16.69 4.52 -10.73
C ALA A 12 -16.80 5.53 -9.57
N PRO A 13 -17.64 6.56 -9.67
CA PRO A 13 -17.74 7.53 -8.61
C PRO A 13 -18.17 6.90 -7.29
N PHE A 14 -17.62 7.34 -6.17
CA PHE A 14 -17.87 6.75 -4.85
C PHE A 14 -19.37 6.67 -4.52
N TRP A 15 -20.19 7.63 -4.97
CA TRP A 15 -21.64 7.65 -4.74
C TRP A 15 -22.40 6.54 -5.50
N THR A 16 -21.81 5.94 -6.53
CA THR A 16 -22.40 4.78 -7.23
C THR A 16 -22.11 3.46 -6.52
N ARG A 17 -21.18 3.47 -5.57
CA ARG A 17 -20.65 2.28 -4.92
C ARG A 17 -20.98 2.21 -3.43
N VAL A 18 -21.91 3.02 -2.94
CA VAL A 18 -22.26 3.13 -1.51
C VAL A 18 -22.43 1.78 -0.79
N PRO A 19 -23.16 0.78 -1.35
CA PRO A 19 -23.32 -0.51 -0.67
C PRO A 19 -22.00 -1.21 -0.32
N GLN A 20 -20.94 -1.01 -1.12
CA GLN A 20 -19.66 -1.67 -0.90
C GLN A 20 -18.97 -1.18 0.39
N PHE A 21 -19.18 0.08 0.80
CA PHE A 21 -18.57 0.64 2.00
C PHE A 21 -19.23 0.09 3.27
N PHE A 22 -20.54 -0.19 3.23
CA PHE A 22 -21.23 -0.90 4.31
C PHE A 22 -20.85 -2.38 4.38
N MET A 23 -20.58 -3.01 3.23
CA MET A 23 -20.09 -4.39 3.20
C MET A 23 -18.64 -4.53 3.64
N PHE A 24 -17.88 -3.43 3.71
CA PHE A 24 -16.45 -3.47 4.04
C PHE A 24 -16.18 -4.01 5.45
N PRO A 25 -16.78 -3.49 6.55
CA PRO A 25 -16.57 -4.03 7.89
C PRO A 25 -17.16 -5.43 8.09
N LEU A 26 -18.02 -5.90 7.18
CA LEU A 26 -18.61 -7.25 7.19
C LEU A 26 -17.70 -8.30 6.54
N GLN A 27 -16.59 -7.90 5.91
CA GLN A 27 -15.58 -8.85 5.44
C GLN A 27 -15.00 -9.61 6.64
N TRP A 28 -14.58 -10.87 6.41
CA TRP A 28 -14.19 -11.78 7.49
C TRP A 28 -13.13 -11.22 8.44
N GLU A 29 -12.06 -10.61 7.90
CA GLU A 29 -10.96 -10.06 8.70
C GLU A 29 -11.38 -8.85 9.55
N PRO A 30 -11.98 -7.77 8.98
CA PRO A 30 -12.58 -6.70 9.76
C PRO A 30 -13.60 -7.21 10.78
N LEU A 31 -14.55 -8.04 10.35
CA LEU A 31 -15.65 -8.47 11.22
C LEU A 31 -15.14 -9.17 12.48
N LEU A 32 -14.19 -10.09 12.31
CA LEU A 32 -13.57 -10.78 13.43
C LEU A 32 -12.80 -9.81 14.33
N TYR A 33 -12.03 -8.90 13.74
CA TYR A 33 -11.24 -7.94 14.51
C TYR A 33 -12.13 -6.94 15.28
N ALA A 34 -13.20 -6.45 14.66
CA ALA A 34 -14.20 -5.60 15.32
C ALA A 34 -14.91 -6.34 16.45
N ALA A 35 -15.28 -7.61 16.24
CA ALA A 35 -15.90 -8.43 17.27
C ALA A 35 -14.96 -8.66 18.47
N VAL A 36 -13.68 -8.95 18.23
CA VAL A 36 -12.67 -9.10 19.30
C VAL A 36 -12.49 -7.80 20.07
N LEU A 37 -12.34 -6.66 19.37
CA LEU A 37 -12.22 -5.35 20.02
C LEU A 37 -13.48 -5.01 20.84
N ALA A 38 -14.66 -5.23 20.28
CA ALA A 38 -15.93 -5.00 20.96
C ALA A 38 -16.07 -5.88 22.22
N LEU A 39 -15.82 -7.19 22.11
CA LEU A 39 -15.91 -8.11 23.24
C LEU A 39 -14.84 -7.85 24.30
N SER A 40 -13.69 -7.28 23.92
CA SER A 40 -12.64 -6.90 24.88
C SER A 40 -13.11 -5.86 25.90
N SER A 41 -14.18 -5.09 25.61
CA SER A 41 -14.76 -4.16 26.59
C SER A 41 -15.39 -4.85 27.80
N LEU A 42 -15.74 -6.15 27.69
CA LEU A 42 -16.19 -6.94 28.84
C LEU A 42 -15.12 -7.12 29.92
N SER A 43 -13.84 -6.89 29.59
CA SER A 43 -12.76 -6.91 30.59
C SER A 43 -12.98 -5.89 31.71
N VAL A 44 -13.71 -4.80 31.46
CA VAL A 44 -14.08 -3.80 32.46
C VAL A 44 -14.89 -4.41 33.61
N LEU A 45 -15.67 -5.47 33.35
CA LEU A 45 -16.45 -6.16 34.38
C LEU A 45 -15.59 -7.00 35.34
N VAL A 46 -14.37 -7.35 34.92
CA VAL A 46 -13.46 -8.23 35.67
C VAL A 46 -12.37 -7.44 36.38
N ILE A 47 -12.05 -6.23 35.93
CA ILE A 47 -10.97 -5.40 36.48
C ILE A 47 -11.54 -4.47 37.57
N PRO A 48 -11.24 -4.69 38.86
CA PRO A 48 -11.73 -3.85 39.96
C PRO A 48 -10.88 -2.58 40.09
N PHE A 49 -10.84 -1.76 39.04
CA PHE A 49 -10.07 -0.52 38.99
C PHE A 49 -10.97 0.63 38.51
N PRO A 50 -11.06 1.76 39.23
CA PRO A 50 -12.00 2.85 38.91
C PRO A 50 -11.76 3.48 37.53
N PHE A 51 -10.53 3.40 36.99
CA PHE A 51 -10.21 3.88 35.64
C PHE A 51 -10.12 2.76 34.59
N ALA A 52 -10.55 1.53 34.91
CA ALA A 52 -10.52 0.40 33.98
C ALA A 52 -11.29 0.71 32.70
N ILE A 53 -12.50 1.29 32.84
CA ILE A 53 -13.32 1.67 31.69
C ILE A 53 -12.59 2.65 30.78
N LEU A 54 -11.94 3.67 31.34
CA LEU A 54 -11.21 4.67 30.57
C LEU A 54 -10.04 4.05 29.80
N ILE A 55 -9.25 3.21 30.46
CA ILE A 55 -8.07 2.56 29.85
C ILE A 55 -8.49 1.61 28.73
N VAL A 56 -9.50 0.78 28.99
CA VAL A 56 -10.00 -0.20 28.02
C VAL A 56 -10.60 0.50 26.80
N GLU A 57 -11.45 1.50 27.02
CA GLU A 57 -12.09 2.23 25.92
C GLU A 57 -11.09 3.07 25.11
N ILE A 58 -10.08 3.68 25.74
CA ILE A 58 -8.98 4.34 25.02
C ILE A 58 -8.20 3.31 24.19
N GLY A 59 -7.91 2.13 24.76
CA GLY A 59 -7.23 1.05 24.04
C GLY A 59 -8.01 0.59 22.80
N ILE A 60 -9.32 0.37 22.94
CA ILE A 60 -10.22 0.01 21.86
C ILE A 60 -10.27 1.12 20.80
N LEU A 61 -10.45 2.38 21.23
CA LEU A 61 -10.48 3.53 20.33
C LEU A 61 -9.20 3.63 19.50
N LEU A 62 -8.03 3.50 20.12
CA LEU A 62 -6.74 3.55 19.42
C LEU A 62 -6.55 2.38 18.46
N ALA A 63 -6.90 1.17 18.89
CA ALA A 63 -6.80 -0.03 18.06
C ALA A 63 -7.72 0.03 16.84
N ALA A 64 -8.96 0.51 17.05
CA ALA A 64 -9.93 0.73 15.98
C ALA A 64 -9.50 1.84 15.03
N SER A 65 -9.01 2.96 15.57
CA SER A 65 -8.54 4.10 14.77
C SER A 65 -7.33 3.73 13.93
N ARG A 66 -6.37 2.99 14.51
CA ARG A 66 -5.18 2.52 13.79
C ARG A 66 -5.55 1.65 12.59
N TYR A 67 -6.56 0.79 12.75
CA TYR A 67 -7.08 0.01 11.63
C TYR A 67 -7.84 0.87 10.62
N GLY A 68 -8.63 1.86 11.08
CA GLY A 68 -9.26 2.87 10.23
C GLY A 68 -8.26 3.59 9.32
N PHE A 69 -7.15 4.09 9.88
CA PHE A 69 -6.09 4.72 9.08
C PHE A 69 -5.43 3.78 8.08
N ARG A 70 -5.22 2.50 8.47
CA ARG A 70 -4.74 1.47 7.54
C ARG A 70 -5.72 1.26 6.39
N ILE A 71 -7.04 1.25 6.66
CA ILE A 71 -8.07 1.16 5.62
C ILE A 71 -7.97 2.36 4.69
N ILE A 72 -7.88 3.60 5.21
CA ILE A 72 -7.81 4.82 4.39
C ILE A 72 -6.60 4.77 3.45
N GLN A 73 -5.40 4.50 4.00
CA GLN A 73 -4.17 4.46 3.21
C GLN A 73 -4.24 3.37 2.13
N LEU A 74 -4.53 2.13 2.50
CA LEU A 74 -4.52 1.02 1.54
C LEU A 74 -5.65 1.15 0.51
N SER A 75 -6.83 1.62 0.91
CA SER A 75 -7.91 1.88 -0.04
C SER A 75 -7.53 3.00 -1.01
N SER A 76 -6.81 4.03 -0.56
CA SER A 76 -6.31 5.12 -1.41
C SER A 76 -5.28 4.66 -2.45
N GLU A 77 -4.51 3.62 -2.13
CA GLU A 77 -3.54 2.98 -3.03
C GLU A 77 -4.19 2.01 -4.02
N GLY A 78 -5.49 1.72 -3.86
CA GLY A 78 -6.29 0.86 -4.74
C GLY A 78 -6.65 -0.52 -4.16
N PHE A 79 -6.30 -0.81 -2.90
CA PHE A 79 -6.70 -2.07 -2.26
C PHE A 79 -8.14 -2.00 -1.76
N LEU A 80 -9.08 -2.54 -2.54
CA LEU A 80 -10.51 -2.47 -2.20
C LEU A 80 -11.02 -3.63 -1.33
N ARG A 81 -10.22 -4.69 -1.14
CA ARG A 81 -10.56 -5.86 -0.32
C ARG A 81 -9.47 -6.11 0.71
N THR A 82 -9.88 -6.46 1.92
CA THR A 82 -8.95 -6.67 3.05
C THR A 82 -8.02 -7.86 2.86
N ARG A 83 -8.48 -8.92 2.21
CA ARG A 83 -7.65 -10.09 1.84
C ARG A 83 -6.41 -9.74 1.01
N ASP A 84 -6.46 -8.61 0.29
CA ASP A 84 -5.38 -8.15 -0.58
C ASP A 84 -4.42 -7.20 0.20
N PHE A 85 -4.71 -6.89 1.47
CA PHE A 85 -3.88 -6.00 2.28
C PHE A 85 -2.52 -6.64 2.58
N PRO A 86 -1.41 -5.91 2.37
CA PRO A 86 -0.10 -6.42 2.74
C PRO A 86 0.00 -6.65 4.25
N ASN A 87 0.67 -7.74 4.64
CA ASN A 87 0.93 -8.06 6.04
C ASN A 87 1.95 -7.12 6.72
N GLN A 88 2.65 -6.29 5.94
CA GLN A 88 3.63 -5.35 6.46
C GLN A 88 2.93 -4.19 7.17
N ARG A 89 3.38 -3.90 8.40
CA ARG A 89 2.90 -2.75 9.17
C ARG A 89 3.73 -1.53 8.82
N ASP A 90 3.09 -0.51 8.27
CA ASP A 90 3.71 0.79 8.07
C ASP A 90 3.98 1.44 9.44
N PRO A 91 5.25 1.75 9.78
CA PRO A 91 5.59 2.43 11.03
C PRO A 91 4.93 3.81 11.16
N ASP A 92 4.68 4.49 10.04
CA ASP A 92 4.18 5.87 10.05
C ASP A 92 2.68 5.93 10.44
N LEU A 93 1.93 4.85 10.16
CA LEU A 93 0.53 4.68 10.57
C LEU A 93 0.36 4.57 12.09
N VAL A 94 1.39 4.14 12.83
CA VAL A 94 1.30 3.86 14.28
C VAL A 94 0.83 5.09 15.05
N ASN A 95 1.30 6.27 14.64
CA ASN A 95 1.13 7.52 15.37
C ASN A 95 -0.02 8.38 14.82
N LEU A 96 -0.63 8.03 13.68
CA LEU A 96 -1.71 8.82 13.08
C LEU A 96 -2.94 9.00 14.00
N PRO A 97 -3.42 7.98 14.75
CA PRO A 97 -4.53 8.16 15.69
C PRO A 97 -4.26 9.24 16.73
N TRP A 98 -3.04 9.25 17.30
CA TRP A 98 -2.62 10.26 18.26
C TRP A 98 -2.54 11.65 17.64
N LYS A 99 -2.10 11.73 16.38
CA LYS A 99 -2.05 12.99 15.65
C LYS A 99 -3.46 13.53 15.38
N LEU A 100 -4.40 12.69 14.95
CA LEU A 100 -5.79 13.08 14.76
C LEU A 100 -6.43 13.54 16.08
N PHE A 101 -6.17 12.83 17.18
CA PHE A 101 -6.65 13.22 18.50
C PHE A 101 -6.13 14.61 18.90
N ALA A 102 -4.83 14.87 18.71
CA ALA A 102 -4.26 16.19 18.97
C ALA A 102 -4.87 17.29 18.08
N ILE A 103 -5.12 17.01 16.80
CA ILE A 103 -5.80 17.94 15.88
C ILE A 103 -7.22 18.26 16.36
N LEU A 104 -7.99 17.23 16.75
CA LEU A 104 -9.34 17.40 17.28
C LEU A 104 -9.35 18.22 18.58
N LEU A 105 -8.36 18.03 19.46
CA LEU A 105 -8.20 18.86 20.65
C LEU A 105 -7.93 20.32 20.29
N VAL A 106 -7.00 20.59 19.37
CA VAL A 106 -6.68 21.96 18.92
C VAL A 106 -7.93 22.63 18.32
N ILE A 107 -8.66 21.92 17.46
CA ILE A 107 -9.93 22.37 16.89
C ILE A 107 -10.97 22.66 17.98
N GLY A 108 -11.12 21.74 18.93
CA GLY A 108 -12.07 21.87 20.04
C GLY A 108 -11.77 23.09 20.93
N PHE A 109 -10.50 23.30 21.29
CA PHE A 109 -10.07 24.49 22.05
C PHE A 109 -10.27 25.78 21.26
N ALA A 110 -9.97 25.78 19.96
CA ALA A 110 -10.18 26.95 19.10
C ALA A 110 -11.67 27.33 19.03
N VAL A 111 -12.56 26.37 18.77
CA VAL A 111 -14.01 26.60 18.75
C VAL A 111 -14.53 27.02 20.13
N GLY A 112 -14.03 26.39 21.20
CA GLY A 112 -14.35 26.76 22.58
C GLY A 112 -13.98 28.21 22.90
N ALA A 113 -12.78 28.64 22.50
CA ALA A 113 -12.32 30.02 22.67
C ALA A 113 -13.18 31.01 21.86
N VAL A 114 -13.53 30.68 20.62
CA VAL A 114 -14.42 31.51 19.78
C VAL A 114 -15.82 31.62 20.40
N THR A 115 -16.29 30.58 21.09
CA THR A 115 -17.59 30.58 21.79
C THR A 115 -17.64 31.64 22.90
N LEU A 116 -16.51 31.92 23.54
CA LEU A 116 -16.40 32.99 24.56
C LEU A 116 -16.57 34.39 23.97
N VAL A 117 -16.29 34.56 22.67
CA VAL A 117 -16.41 35.84 21.97
C VAL A 117 -17.80 35.99 21.35
N SER A 118 -18.25 34.98 20.60
CA SER A 118 -19.56 34.99 19.95
C SER A 118 -20.04 33.57 19.67
N ARG A 119 -21.24 33.26 20.17
CA ARG A 119 -21.89 31.98 19.93
C ARG A 119 -22.15 31.73 18.44
N ASN A 120 -22.56 32.75 17.69
CA ASN A 120 -22.84 32.61 16.27
C ASN A 120 -21.56 32.36 15.47
N LEU A 121 -20.46 33.02 15.84
CA LEU A 121 -19.16 32.79 15.21
C LEU A 121 -18.64 31.38 15.51
N ALA A 122 -18.87 30.88 16.72
CA ALA A 122 -18.49 29.52 17.09
C ALA A 122 -19.28 28.44 16.32
N ILE A 123 -20.59 28.66 16.12
CA ILE A 123 -21.42 27.77 15.29
C ILE A 123 -20.90 27.76 13.85
N ALA A 124 -20.59 28.94 13.28
CA ALA A 124 -20.01 29.03 11.95
C ALA A 124 -18.64 28.34 11.86
N ALA A 125 -17.76 28.56 12.85
CA ALA A 125 -16.45 27.92 12.92
C ALA A 125 -16.56 26.39 13.02
N TRP A 126 -17.47 25.89 13.86
CA TRP A 126 -17.76 24.46 13.98
C TRP A 126 -18.21 23.89 12.63
N ALA A 127 -19.17 24.53 11.96
CA ALA A 127 -19.69 24.08 10.68
C ALA A 127 -18.58 23.99 9.62
N VAL A 128 -17.73 25.02 9.53
CA VAL A 128 -16.56 25.02 8.62
C VAL A 128 -15.60 23.89 8.96
N LEU A 129 -15.27 23.68 10.24
CA LEU A 129 -14.31 22.66 10.65
C LEU A 129 -14.85 21.24 10.47
N THR A 130 -16.15 21.03 10.67
CA THR A 130 -16.81 19.75 10.38
C THR A 130 -16.80 19.48 8.88
N PHE A 131 -17.03 20.51 8.05
CA PHE A 131 -16.89 20.41 6.61
C PHE A 131 -15.45 20.15 6.17
N ALA A 132 -14.47 20.70 6.89
CA ALA A 132 -13.04 20.50 6.62
C ALA A 132 -12.46 19.19 7.14
N LEU A 133 -13.13 18.51 8.07
CA LEU A 133 -12.58 17.33 8.73
C LEU A 133 -12.15 16.20 7.76
N PRO A 134 -12.92 15.82 6.72
CA PRO A 134 -12.46 14.84 5.74
C PRO A 134 -11.15 15.25 5.06
N ALA A 135 -11.04 16.50 4.62
CA ALA A 135 -9.82 17.02 3.99
C ALA A 135 -8.63 17.06 4.96
N ILE A 136 -8.86 17.41 6.24
CA ILE A 136 -7.83 17.36 7.28
C ILE A 136 -7.29 15.94 7.46
N VAL A 137 -8.17 14.94 7.46
CA VAL A 137 -7.77 13.53 7.56
C VAL A 137 -6.99 13.09 6.31
N VAL A 138 -7.39 13.52 5.10
CA VAL A 138 -6.62 13.25 3.87
C VAL A 138 -5.21 13.83 3.96
N VAL A 139 -5.06 15.10 4.35
CA VAL A 139 -3.74 15.73 4.55
C VAL A 139 -2.93 14.97 5.60
N LEU A 140 -3.57 14.55 6.69
CA LEU A 140 -2.91 13.81 7.76
C LEU A 140 -2.39 12.45 7.27
N VAL A 141 -3.16 11.72 6.47
CA VAL A 141 -2.75 10.44 5.90
C VAL A 141 -1.61 10.61 4.90
N GLN A 142 -1.67 11.65 4.05
CA GLN A 142 -0.64 11.89 3.03
C GLN A 142 0.68 12.39 3.61
N THR A 143 0.62 13.30 4.58
CA THR A 143 1.82 14.01 5.08
C THR A 143 2.36 13.45 6.39
N ALA A 144 1.56 12.63 7.08
CA ALA A 144 1.80 12.20 8.45
C ALA A 144 2.16 13.38 9.40
N SER A 145 1.75 14.61 9.10
CA SER A 145 2.20 15.81 9.80
C SER A 145 1.06 16.57 10.45
N LEU A 146 1.19 16.82 11.76
CA LEU A 146 0.26 17.64 12.54
C LEU A 146 0.15 19.07 12.01
N GLY A 147 1.29 19.70 11.76
CA GLY A 147 1.35 21.08 11.32
C GLY A 147 0.71 21.28 9.93
N GLN A 148 0.98 20.37 9.00
CA GLN A 148 0.36 20.41 7.67
C GLN A 148 -1.16 20.17 7.75
N SER A 149 -1.61 19.26 8.62
CA SER A 149 -3.04 18.96 8.78
C SER A 149 -3.84 20.13 9.37
N LEU A 150 -3.21 20.96 10.20
CA LEU A 150 -3.83 22.17 10.75
C LEU A 150 -3.74 23.39 9.82
N ASN A 151 -2.93 23.34 8.76
CA ASN A 151 -2.75 24.44 7.83
C ASN A 151 -3.99 24.62 6.91
N PRO A 152 -4.70 25.76 6.98
CA PRO A 152 -5.85 26.02 6.12
C PRO A 152 -5.62 25.87 4.63
N ALA A 153 -4.43 26.27 4.15
CA ALA A 153 -4.11 26.16 2.75
C ALA A 153 -4.02 24.70 2.27
N ALA A 154 -3.58 23.78 3.13
CA ALA A 154 -3.39 22.37 2.79
C ALA A 154 -4.73 21.65 2.62
N TRP A 155 -5.62 21.71 3.61
CA TRP A 155 -6.94 21.06 3.50
C TRP A 155 -7.86 21.78 2.51
N TRP A 156 -7.68 23.09 2.30
CA TRP A 156 -8.37 23.81 1.21
C TRP A 156 -7.85 23.39 -0.18
N GLY A 157 -6.57 23.02 -0.30
CA GLY A 157 -6.00 22.41 -1.50
C GLY A 157 -6.68 21.09 -1.85
N VAL A 158 -6.89 20.21 -0.87
CA VAL A 158 -7.61 18.93 -1.03
C VAL A 158 -9.06 19.16 -1.47
N MET A 159 -9.78 20.10 -0.86
CA MET A 159 -11.15 20.45 -1.26
C MET A 159 -11.22 20.90 -2.72
N ARG A 160 -10.25 21.72 -3.16
CA ARG A 160 -10.16 22.18 -4.55
C ARG A 160 -9.79 21.07 -5.52
N ALA A 161 -8.90 20.16 -5.12
CA ALA A 161 -8.50 19.01 -5.91
C ALA A 161 -9.68 18.06 -6.18
N ILE A 162 -10.50 17.77 -5.16
CA ILE A 162 -11.70 16.93 -5.30
C ILE A 162 -12.84 17.70 -6.00
N GLY A 163 -12.98 19.00 -5.73
CA GLY A 163 -13.99 19.87 -6.32
C GLY A 163 -15.39 19.66 -5.73
N TRP A 164 -16.42 19.93 -6.53
CA TRP A 164 -17.83 19.81 -6.12
C TRP A 164 -18.21 18.46 -5.47
N PRO A 165 -17.69 17.31 -5.95
CA PRO A 165 -17.89 16.01 -5.30
C PRO A 165 -17.48 15.93 -3.83
N TYR A 166 -16.63 16.84 -3.33
CA TYR A 166 -16.27 16.91 -1.92
C TYR A 166 -17.49 17.15 -1.03
N ALA A 167 -18.45 17.98 -1.46
CA ALA A 167 -19.68 18.22 -0.70
C ALA A 167 -20.52 16.94 -0.57
N ALA A 168 -20.57 16.12 -1.62
CA ALA A 168 -21.21 14.82 -1.57
C ALA A 168 -20.46 13.86 -0.64
N LEU A 169 -19.12 13.81 -0.71
CA LEU A 169 -18.29 13.01 0.20
C LEU A 169 -18.57 13.37 1.66
N TRP A 170 -18.56 14.67 1.98
CA TRP A 170 -18.89 15.17 3.31
C TRP A 170 -20.31 14.76 3.73
N ALA A 171 -21.30 14.92 2.86
CA ALA A 171 -22.68 14.55 3.16
C ALA A 171 -22.82 13.04 3.45
N PHE A 172 -22.18 12.18 2.65
CA PHE A 172 -22.19 10.74 2.90
C PHE A 172 -21.50 10.38 4.21
N LEU A 173 -20.35 10.98 4.53
CA LEU A 173 -19.67 10.78 5.81
C LEU A 173 -20.54 11.25 6.99
N PHE A 174 -21.22 12.38 6.84
CA PHE A 174 -22.15 12.91 7.85
C PHE A 174 -23.34 11.95 8.09
N PHE A 175 -24.00 11.48 7.04
CA PHE A 175 -25.08 10.51 7.16
C PHE A 175 -24.59 9.18 7.74
N LEU A 176 -23.39 8.74 7.35
CA LEU A 176 -22.79 7.51 7.86
C LEU A 176 -22.45 7.62 9.35
N SER A 177 -21.98 8.78 9.81
CA SER A 177 -21.79 9.08 11.23
C SER A 177 -23.11 9.00 12.01
N GLY A 178 -24.21 9.55 11.46
CA GLY A 178 -25.54 9.47 12.07
C GLY A 178 -26.12 8.05 12.12
N GLY A 179 -25.61 7.13 11.29
CA GLY A 179 -26.03 5.73 11.27
C GLY A 179 -25.85 5.01 12.61
N ALA A 180 -24.79 5.34 13.36
CA ALA A 180 -24.56 4.79 14.70
C ALA A 180 -25.64 5.23 15.70
N GLU A 181 -26.04 6.51 15.65
CA GLU A 181 -27.07 7.06 16.53
C GLU A 181 -28.45 6.46 16.27
N ILE A 182 -28.72 6.02 15.03
CA ILE A 182 -29.96 5.32 14.68
C ILE A 182 -29.88 3.83 15.02
N ALA A 183 -28.74 3.18 14.77
CA ALA A 183 -28.57 1.75 14.98
C ALA A 183 -28.62 1.36 16.46
N LEU A 184 -28.01 2.16 17.34
CA LEU A 184 -27.92 1.84 18.77
C LEU A 184 -29.29 1.74 19.47
N PRO A 185 -30.21 2.72 19.36
CA PRO A 185 -31.55 2.61 19.97
C PRO A 185 -32.36 1.43 19.43
N VAL A 186 -32.11 1.01 18.19
CA VAL A 186 -32.78 -0.15 17.59
C VAL A 186 -32.19 -1.45 18.13
N LEU A 187 -30.87 -1.56 18.27
CA LEU A 187 -30.21 -2.80 18.67
C LEU A 187 -30.14 -2.99 20.20
N ALA A 188 -29.99 -1.91 20.98
CA ALA A 188 -29.80 -1.97 22.43
C ALA A 188 -30.90 -2.72 23.19
N PRO A 189 -32.21 -2.56 22.87
CA PRO A 189 -33.27 -3.31 23.54
C PRO A 189 -33.27 -4.83 23.24
N ARG A 190 -32.53 -5.27 22.22
CA ARG A 190 -32.49 -6.67 21.77
C ARG A 190 -31.34 -7.47 22.37
N VAL A 191 -30.45 -6.83 23.13
CA VAL A 191 -29.28 -7.47 23.75
C VAL A 191 -29.36 -7.45 25.26
N ALA A 192 -28.67 -8.39 25.91
CA ALA A 192 -28.58 -8.41 27.37
C ALA A 192 -27.81 -7.18 27.89
N PRO A 193 -28.10 -6.67 29.10
CA PRO A 193 -27.43 -5.48 29.64
C PRO A 193 -25.90 -5.55 29.66
N TRP A 194 -25.34 -6.72 29.96
CA TRP A 194 -23.88 -6.93 29.97
C TRP A 194 -23.26 -6.88 28.56
N MET A 195 -24.05 -7.05 27.49
CA MET A 195 -23.60 -6.93 26.10
C MET A 195 -23.73 -5.52 25.53
N LEU A 196 -24.29 -4.55 26.28
CA LEU A 196 -24.50 -3.19 25.79
C LEU A 196 -23.19 -2.50 25.43
N LEU A 197 -22.17 -2.58 26.28
CA LEU A 197 -20.88 -1.94 26.02
C LEU A 197 -20.17 -2.54 24.79
N PRO A 198 -20.08 -3.89 24.63
CA PRO A 198 -19.63 -4.48 23.36
C PRO A 198 -20.45 -4.06 22.15
N LEU A 199 -21.77 -4.00 22.27
CA LEU A 199 -22.63 -3.57 21.17
C LEU A 199 -22.33 -2.13 20.74
N VAL A 200 -22.20 -1.22 21.71
CA VAL A 200 -21.83 0.18 21.46
C VAL A 200 -20.51 0.25 20.70
N ASN A 201 -19.47 -0.42 21.20
CA ASN A 201 -18.16 -0.42 20.56
C ASN A 201 -18.20 -1.05 19.16
N PHE A 202 -18.91 -2.17 18.99
CA PHE A 202 -19.05 -2.80 17.69
C PHE A 202 -19.68 -1.86 16.66
N VAL A 203 -20.78 -1.19 17.02
CA VAL A 203 -21.47 -0.25 16.12
C VAL A 203 -20.58 0.94 15.79
N LEU A 204 -19.89 1.53 16.77
CA LEU A 204 -18.98 2.65 16.54
C LEU A 204 -17.80 2.26 15.65
N ILE A 205 -17.19 1.09 15.89
CA ILE A 205 -16.09 0.54 15.06
C ILE A 205 -16.59 0.30 13.63
N TYR A 206 -17.75 -0.33 13.47
CA TYR A 206 -18.35 -0.62 12.18
C TYR A 206 -18.51 0.65 11.33
N PHE A 207 -19.18 1.67 11.86
CA PHE A 207 -19.41 2.91 11.12
C PHE A 207 -18.11 3.69 10.89
N SER A 208 -17.18 3.67 11.85
CA SER A 208 -15.84 4.28 11.70
C SER A 208 -15.06 3.66 10.54
N TRP A 209 -15.07 2.34 10.41
CA TRP A 209 -14.37 1.64 9.32
C TRP A 209 -15.09 1.77 7.97
N ALA A 210 -16.43 1.82 7.95
CA ALA A 210 -17.16 2.15 6.74
C ALA A 210 -16.83 3.56 6.24
N MET A 211 -16.75 4.55 7.14
CA MET A 211 -16.28 5.91 6.82
C MET A 211 -14.85 5.91 6.30
N SER A 212 -13.97 5.13 6.93
CA SER A 212 -12.57 4.97 6.52
C SER A 212 -12.46 4.41 5.09
N ALA A 213 -13.26 3.39 4.75
CA ALA A 213 -13.31 2.80 3.42
C ALA A 213 -13.84 3.78 2.37
N LEU A 214 -14.89 4.54 2.69
CA LEU A 214 -15.43 5.58 1.81
C LEU A 214 -14.38 6.68 1.56
N LEU A 215 -13.72 7.18 2.61
CA LEU A 215 -12.72 8.23 2.49
C LEU A 215 -11.50 7.77 1.70
N GLY A 216 -10.99 6.57 1.99
CA GLY A 216 -9.87 5.98 1.24
C GLY A 216 -10.22 5.72 -0.23
N TYR A 217 -11.44 5.27 -0.53
CA TYR A 217 -11.89 5.14 -1.92
C TYR A 217 -12.04 6.50 -2.62
N ALA A 218 -12.49 7.54 -1.92
CA ALA A 218 -12.53 8.89 -2.49
C ALA A 218 -11.10 9.38 -2.84
N MET A 219 -10.12 9.13 -1.97
CA MET A 219 -8.71 9.39 -2.27
C MET A 219 -8.23 8.60 -3.49
N TYR A 220 -8.64 7.34 -3.62
CA TYR A 220 -8.35 6.51 -4.80
C TYR A 220 -8.99 7.07 -6.08
N GLN A 221 -10.23 7.56 -6.02
CA GLN A 221 -10.92 8.13 -7.17
C GLN A 221 -10.23 9.41 -7.65
N TYR A 222 -9.77 10.27 -6.74
CA TYR A 222 -9.11 11.55 -7.01
C TYR A 222 -7.58 11.48 -6.83
N HIS A 223 -7.00 10.29 -7.02
CA HIS A 223 -5.58 10.06 -6.77
C HIS A 223 -4.68 10.97 -7.62
N ALA A 224 -5.06 11.22 -8.88
CA ALA A 224 -4.28 12.04 -9.80
C ALA A 224 -4.24 13.52 -9.36
N GLU A 225 -5.38 14.07 -8.94
CA GLU A 225 -5.51 15.44 -8.45
C GLU A 225 -4.85 15.63 -7.08
N LEU A 226 -4.83 14.56 -6.26
CA LEU A 226 -4.23 14.54 -4.94
C LEU A 226 -2.74 14.17 -4.95
N GLY A 227 -2.15 13.84 -6.11
CA GLY A 227 -0.76 13.42 -6.24
C GLY A 227 -0.44 12.10 -5.54
N ILE A 228 -1.41 11.19 -5.43
CA ILE A 228 -1.26 9.87 -4.82
C ILE A 228 -0.83 8.88 -5.91
N ASP A 229 0.36 8.29 -5.74
CA ASP A 229 0.83 7.22 -6.60
C ASP A 229 0.09 5.91 -6.26
N LEU A 230 -0.72 5.42 -7.20
CA LEU A 230 -1.47 4.18 -7.03
C LEU A 230 -0.54 2.97 -7.10
N ARG A 231 -0.61 2.06 -6.11
CA ARG A 231 0.18 0.81 -6.11
C ARG A 231 -0.40 -0.26 -7.05
N PHE A 232 -1.70 -0.16 -7.36
CA PHE A 232 -2.42 -1.11 -8.21
C PHE A 232 -3.09 -0.50 -9.44
N ALA A 233 -2.92 0.81 -9.71
CA ALA A 233 -3.12 1.22 -11.09
C ALA A 233 -2.06 0.52 -11.90
N ALA A 234 -2.49 -0.17 -12.96
CA ALA A 234 -1.76 -0.17 -14.20
C ALA A 234 -1.23 1.27 -14.40
N THR A 235 0.01 1.50 -14.02
CA THR A 235 0.57 2.83 -13.87
C THR A 235 0.57 3.46 -15.22
N ALA A 236 -0.29 4.47 -15.37
CA ALA A 236 0.07 5.56 -16.23
C ALA A 236 1.13 6.38 -15.51
N ALA A 237 2.40 6.12 -15.81
CA ALA A 237 3.53 6.79 -15.19
C ALA A 237 3.58 8.28 -15.57
N PRO A 238 4.29 9.12 -14.80
CA PRO A 238 4.53 10.52 -15.16
C PRO A 238 5.30 10.57 -16.49
N GLY A 239 4.56 10.82 -17.58
CA GLY A 239 4.99 10.64 -18.97
C GLY A 239 3.83 10.29 -19.90
N GLU A 240 2.74 9.71 -19.36
CA GLU A 240 1.57 9.27 -20.17
C GLU A 240 0.63 10.39 -20.65
N ARG A 241 0.95 11.65 -20.39
CA ARG A 241 0.19 12.78 -20.98
C ARG A 241 0.34 12.87 -22.50
N ASP A 242 1.28 12.13 -23.07
CA ASP A 242 1.62 12.15 -24.50
C ASP A 242 1.45 10.80 -25.20
N VAL A 243 0.58 9.91 -24.70
CA VAL A 243 0.24 8.67 -25.42
C VAL A 243 -0.59 9.02 -26.65
N SER A 244 -0.04 8.72 -27.83
CA SER A 244 -0.71 8.89 -29.14
C SER A 244 -2.12 8.29 -29.14
N GLU A 245 -3.05 8.94 -29.87
CA GLU A 245 -4.41 8.45 -30.06
C GLU A 245 -4.44 7.02 -30.62
N GLU A 246 -3.45 6.67 -31.44
CA GLU A 246 -3.24 5.32 -32.00
C GLU A 246 -2.95 4.29 -30.91
N ALA A 247 -2.09 4.62 -29.94
CA ALA A 247 -1.78 3.71 -28.84
C ALA A 247 -3.02 3.44 -27.98
N ARG A 248 -3.87 4.44 -27.70
CA ARG A 248 -5.13 4.22 -26.96
C ARG A 248 -6.14 3.38 -27.74
N ALA A 249 -6.21 3.55 -29.07
CA ALA A 249 -7.07 2.74 -29.91
C ALA A 249 -6.69 1.26 -29.84
N ILE A 250 -5.38 0.96 -29.83
CA ILE A 250 -4.88 -0.41 -29.69
C ILE A 250 -5.20 -0.98 -28.30
N ASP A 251 -5.12 -0.20 -27.21
CA ASP A 251 -5.53 -0.68 -25.88
C ASP A 251 -7.00 -1.08 -25.83
N ALA A 252 -7.87 -0.22 -26.37
CA ALA A 252 -9.31 -0.48 -26.39
C ALA A 252 -9.62 -1.75 -27.18
N HIS A 253 -8.96 -1.93 -28.34
CA HIS A 253 -9.13 -3.12 -29.15
C HIS A 253 -8.60 -4.39 -28.47
N VAL A 254 -7.45 -4.30 -27.79
CA VAL A 254 -6.89 -5.41 -27.01
C VAL A 254 -7.77 -5.76 -25.82
N ALA A 255 -8.35 -4.79 -25.12
CA ALA A 255 -9.26 -5.01 -24.01
C ALA A 255 -10.56 -5.67 -24.45
N ASP A 256 -11.14 -5.22 -25.56
CA ASP A 256 -12.37 -5.79 -26.16
C ASP A 256 -12.17 -7.27 -26.53
N MET A 257 -11.05 -7.62 -27.18
CA MET A 257 -10.73 -9.02 -27.48
C MET A 257 -10.56 -9.87 -26.21
N VAL A 258 -9.98 -9.31 -25.15
CA VAL A 258 -9.83 -10.01 -23.87
C VAL A 258 -11.18 -10.27 -23.21
N GLU A 259 -12.11 -9.31 -23.28
CA GLU A 259 -13.47 -9.45 -22.74
C GLU A 259 -14.28 -10.52 -23.50
N HIS A 260 -14.10 -10.62 -24.82
CA HIS A 260 -14.75 -11.62 -25.66
C HIS A 260 -14.04 -12.98 -25.68
N GLY A 261 -12.97 -13.15 -24.88
CA GLY A 261 -12.24 -14.42 -24.77
C GLY A 261 -11.27 -14.72 -25.92
N GLU A 262 -11.04 -13.77 -26.83
CA GLU A 262 -10.09 -13.86 -27.95
C GLU A 262 -8.64 -13.57 -27.51
N ILE A 263 -8.17 -14.29 -26.49
CA ILE A 263 -6.91 -13.99 -25.81
C ILE A 263 -5.70 -14.17 -26.74
N ASP A 264 -5.73 -15.14 -27.66
CA ASP A 264 -4.63 -15.37 -28.61
C ASP A 264 -4.46 -14.24 -29.62
N ASN A 265 -5.56 -13.68 -30.12
CA ASN A 265 -5.56 -12.52 -31.03
C ASN A 265 -5.07 -11.26 -30.30
N ALA A 266 -5.51 -11.07 -29.06
CA ALA A 266 -5.05 -9.98 -28.20
C ALA A 266 -3.53 -10.02 -27.96
N VAL A 267 -2.96 -11.22 -27.75
CA VAL A 267 -1.50 -11.39 -27.63
C VAL A 267 -0.79 -10.96 -28.92
N GLY A 268 -1.30 -11.38 -30.08
CA GLY A 268 -0.70 -11.04 -31.38
C GLY A 268 -0.63 -9.53 -31.61
N ILE A 269 -1.74 -8.82 -31.41
CA ILE A 269 -1.80 -7.36 -31.59
C ILE A 269 -0.94 -6.62 -30.56
N ALA A 270 -0.94 -7.06 -29.30
CA ALA A 270 -0.10 -6.46 -28.27
C ALA A 270 1.40 -6.73 -28.51
N TYR A 271 1.76 -7.90 -29.02
CA TYR A 271 3.12 -8.25 -29.42
C TYR A 271 3.62 -7.37 -30.56
N ASP A 272 2.83 -7.19 -31.62
CA ASP A 272 3.22 -6.37 -32.75
C ASP A 272 3.45 -4.90 -32.35
N ALA A 273 2.54 -4.35 -31.53
CA ALA A 273 2.70 -2.99 -30.99
C ALA A 273 3.99 -2.85 -30.16
N ALA A 274 4.25 -3.80 -29.25
CA ALA A 274 5.47 -3.81 -28.44
C ALA A 274 6.74 -3.99 -29.27
N ARG A 275 6.69 -4.81 -30.33
CA ARG A 275 7.82 -5.03 -31.24
C ARG A 275 8.16 -3.79 -32.06
N THR A 276 7.14 -3.02 -32.47
CA THR A 276 7.35 -1.77 -33.24
C THR A 276 7.87 -0.62 -32.38
N ALA A 277 7.63 -0.65 -31.07
CA ALA A 277 7.98 0.41 -30.14
C ALA A 277 8.75 -0.15 -28.92
N ASP A 278 9.94 -0.71 -29.14
CA ASP A 278 10.64 -1.54 -28.14
C ASP A 278 10.99 -0.79 -26.83
N ASN A 279 11.19 0.54 -26.90
CA ASN A 279 11.45 1.39 -25.73
C ASN A 279 10.19 2.11 -25.20
N ASP A 280 9.03 1.92 -25.82
CA ASP A 280 7.78 2.50 -25.32
C ASP A 280 7.24 1.64 -24.16
N LEU A 281 7.38 2.17 -22.95
CA LEU A 281 6.89 1.53 -21.73
C LEU A 281 5.40 1.19 -21.82
N HIS A 282 4.60 2.00 -22.49
CA HIS A 282 3.17 1.80 -22.58
C HIS A 282 2.80 0.57 -23.42
N ALA A 283 3.42 0.44 -24.60
CA ALA A 283 3.27 -0.75 -25.44
C ALA A 283 3.75 -2.03 -24.71
N GLN A 284 4.89 -1.94 -24.00
CA GLN A 284 5.44 -3.08 -23.27
C GLN A 284 4.58 -3.49 -22.05
N ARG A 285 3.95 -2.53 -21.36
CA ARG A 285 2.99 -2.77 -20.26
C ARG A 285 1.75 -3.50 -20.76
N ARG A 286 1.17 -3.03 -21.87
CA ARG A 286 0.01 -3.68 -22.50
C ARG A 286 0.34 -5.13 -22.82
N TYR A 287 1.46 -5.35 -23.50
CA TYR A 287 1.89 -6.69 -23.86
C TYR A 287 2.10 -7.59 -22.64
N HIS A 288 2.73 -7.08 -21.59
CA HIS A 288 2.91 -7.82 -20.33
C HIS A 288 1.56 -8.23 -19.69
N ARG A 289 0.58 -7.32 -19.67
CA ARG A 289 -0.75 -7.59 -19.09
C ARG A 289 -1.49 -8.70 -19.84
N VAL A 290 -1.46 -8.66 -21.17
CA VAL A 290 -2.11 -9.69 -21.99
C VAL A 290 -1.39 -11.03 -21.83
N LEU A 291 -0.05 -11.04 -21.79
CA LEU A 291 0.70 -12.26 -21.55
C LEU A 291 0.38 -12.90 -20.20
N ALA A 292 0.24 -12.09 -19.14
CA ALA A 292 -0.06 -12.56 -17.79
C ALA A 292 -1.39 -13.35 -17.70
N ILE A 293 -2.36 -13.02 -18.55
CA ILE A 293 -3.68 -13.69 -18.60
C ILE A 293 -3.79 -14.75 -19.71
N SER A 294 -2.91 -14.72 -20.72
CA SER A 294 -2.95 -15.62 -21.89
C SER A 294 -2.55 -17.07 -21.63
N GLY A 295 -1.96 -17.36 -20.48
CA GLY A 295 -1.41 -18.68 -20.20
C GLY A 295 -0.13 -19.02 -21.00
N LYS A 296 0.36 -18.12 -21.86
CA LYS A 296 1.64 -18.24 -22.59
C LYS A 296 2.83 -17.96 -21.67
N THR A 297 3.07 -18.88 -20.74
CA THR A 297 4.09 -18.74 -19.69
C THR A 297 5.48 -18.50 -20.28
N ASP A 298 5.89 -19.25 -21.30
CA ASP A 298 7.23 -19.09 -21.89
C ASP A 298 7.46 -17.69 -22.47
N ASP A 299 6.45 -17.12 -23.12
CA ASP A 299 6.51 -15.77 -23.69
C ASP A 299 6.47 -14.70 -22.60
N LEU A 300 5.68 -14.91 -21.54
CA LEU A 300 5.66 -14.06 -20.35
C LEU A 300 7.03 -13.99 -19.68
N LEU A 301 7.70 -15.13 -19.47
CA LEU A 301 9.03 -15.16 -18.85
C LEU A 301 10.08 -14.50 -19.76
N ARG A 302 10.04 -14.76 -21.07
CA ARG A 302 10.95 -14.12 -22.03
C ARG A 302 10.75 -12.60 -22.08
N HIS A 303 9.50 -12.14 -22.09
CA HIS A 303 9.16 -10.72 -22.04
C HIS A 303 9.56 -10.09 -20.70
N GLY A 304 9.26 -10.75 -19.59
CA GLY A 304 9.57 -10.29 -18.24
C GLY A 304 11.05 -9.95 -18.05
N LYS A 305 11.97 -10.77 -18.59
CA LYS A 305 13.42 -10.48 -18.56
C LYS A 305 13.77 -9.14 -19.21
N ARG A 306 13.25 -8.88 -20.41
CA ARG A 306 13.49 -7.65 -21.17
C ARG A 306 12.80 -6.45 -20.52
N PHE A 307 11.57 -6.65 -20.08
CA PHE A 307 10.74 -5.59 -19.52
C PHE A 307 11.24 -5.11 -18.16
N ILE A 308 11.68 -6.03 -17.28
CA ILE A 308 12.34 -5.67 -16.01
C ILE A 308 13.60 -4.83 -16.29
N ALA A 309 14.42 -5.22 -17.27
CA ALA A 309 15.61 -4.45 -17.62
C ALA A 309 15.26 -3.04 -18.12
N LEU A 310 14.19 -2.90 -18.91
CA LEU A 310 13.68 -1.59 -19.36
C LEU A 310 13.19 -0.74 -18.17
N LEU A 311 12.39 -1.30 -17.28
CA LEU A 311 11.87 -0.61 -16.09
C LEU A 311 12.98 -0.16 -15.15
N MET A 312 14.02 -0.99 -14.95
CA MET A 312 15.20 -0.64 -14.16
C MET A 312 15.98 0.53 -14.77
N ARG A 313 16.14 0.57 -16.10
CA ARG A 313 16.77 1.71 -16.80
C ARG A 313 15.95 2.99 -16.68
N SER A 314 14.62 2.85 -16.71
CA SER A 314 13.68 3.97 -16.52
C SER A 314 13.44 4.36 -15.06
N LYS A 315 14.16 3.76 -14.10
CA LYS A 315 14.03 3.99 -12.65
C LYS A 315 12.63 3.69 -12.07
N LEU A 316 11.87 2.81 -12.74
CA LEU A 316 10.54 2.36 -12.30
C LEU A 316 10.66 1.09 -11.46
N GLU A 317 11.35 1.22 -10.33
CA GLU A 317 11.78 0.12 -9.47
C GLU A 317 10.62 -0.71 -8.90
N THR A 318 9.54 -0.05 -8.45
CA THR A 318 8.35 -0.71 -7.91
C THR A 318 7.61 -1.54 -8.96
N GLU A 319 7.51 -1.02 -10.19
CA GLU A 319 6.87 -1.72 -11.30
C GLU A 319 7.70 -2.96 -11.71
N ALA A 320 9.03 -2.83 -11.75
CA ALA A 320 9.94 -3.94 -12.01
C ALA A 320 9.76 -5.08 -10.99
N MET A 321 9.56 -4.75 -9.71
CA MET A 321 9.25 -5.75 -8.68
C MET A 321 7.91 -6.47 -8.92
N GLY A 322 6.87 -5.76 -9.37
CA GLY A 322 5.58 -6.36 -9.71
C GLY A 322 5.68 -7.35 -10.87
N VAL A 323 6.39 -6.96 -11.92
CA VAL A 323 6.67 -7.84 -13.08
C VAL A 323 7.46 -9.08 -12.66
N TYR A 324 8.48 -8.91 -11.81
CA TYR A 324 9.27 -10.03 -11.29
C TYR A 324 8.42 -11.03 -10.50
N ARG A 325 7.55 -10.55 -9.59
CA ARG A 325 6.65 -11.43 -8.82
C ARG A 325 5.73 -12.23 -9.73
N THR A 326 5.15 -11.57 -10.74
CA THR A 326 4.28 -12.23 -11.73
C THR A 326 5.03 -13.35 -12.47
N CYS A 327 6.31 -13.16 -12.77
CA CYS A 327 7.13 -14.18 -13.42
C CYS A 327 7.50 -15.33 -12.45
N VAL A 328 7.88 -15.02 -11.21
CA VAL A 328 8.23 -16.02 -10.18
C VAL A 328 7.03 -16.87 -9.77
N ASP A 329 5.83 -16.28 -9.73
CA ASP A 329 4.59 -17.02 -9.45
C ASP A 329 4.29 -18.09 -10.52
N LYS A 330 4.79 -17.90 -11.74
CA LYS A 330 4.66 -18.86 -12.85
C LYS A 330 5.83 -19.83 -12.92
N ASP A 331 7.05 -19.34 -12.71
CA ASP A 331 8.27 -20.15 -12.66
C ASP A 331 9.17 -19.70 -11.49
N PRO A 332 9.26 -20.49 -10.41
CA PRO A 332 10.14 -20.19 -9.29
C PRO A 332 11.62 -20.12 -9.63
N ALA A 333 12.04 -20.65 -10.79
CA ALA A 333 13.41 -20.58 -11.29
C ALA A 333 13.69 -19.31 -12.12
N PHE A 334 12.70 -18.42 -12.28
CA PHE A 334 12.83 -17.19 -13.04
C PHE A 334 13.98 -16.31 -12.53
N THR A 335 14.77 -15.77 -13.47
CA THR A 335 15.92 -14.92 -13.17
C THR A 335 16.09 -13.84 -14.25
N CYS A 336 16.74 -12.73 -13.90
CA CYS A 336 17.05 -11.65 -14.83
C CYS A 336 18.37 -11.94 -15.58
N ASP A 337 18.44 -11.54 -16.86
CA ASP A 337 19.61 -11.84 -17.70
C ASP A 337 20.79 -10.88 -17.48
N ASP A 338 20.51 -9.60 -17.17
CA ASP A 338 21.57 -8.58 -17.02
C ASP A 338 22.27 -8.70 -15.64
N PRO A 339 23.55 -9.08 -15.58
CA PRO A 339 24.24 -9.34 -14.33
C PRO A 339 24.39 -8.10 -13.45
N SER A 340 24.50 -6.92 -14.07
CA SER A 340 24.63 -5.65 -13.34
C SER A 340 23.30 -5.25 -12.71
N HIS A 341 22.20 -5.45 -13.43
CA HIS A 341 20.86 -5.22 -12.87
C HIS A 341 20.46 -6.24 -11.82
N VAL A 342 20.92 -7.49 -11.90
CA VAL A 342 20.59 -8.53 -10.90
C VAL A 342 21.00 -8.09 -9.49
N VAL A 343 22.22 -7.59 -9.29
CA VAL A 343 22.67 -7.17 -7.95
C VAL A 343 21.90 -5.92 -7.50
N ALA A 344 21.71 -4.94 -8.38
CA ALA A 344 20.94 -3.74 -8.06
C ALA A 344 19.48 -4.06 -7.69
N PHE A 345 18.86 -4.98 -8.43
CA PHE A 345 17.49 -5.41 -8.20
C PHE A 345 17.35 -6.29 -6.95
N ALA A 346 18.34 -7.15 -6.65
CA ALA A 346 18.40 -7.87 -5.38
C ALA A 346 18.48 -6.90 -4.19
N ARG A 347 19.25 -5.80 -4.29
CA ARG A 347 19.30 -4.76 -3.24
C ARG A 347 17.95 -4.08 -3.08
N LEU A 348 17.26 -3.81 -4.19
CA LEU A 348 15.92 -3.24 -4.16
C LEU A 348 14.93 -4.16 -3.43
N LEU A 349 14.89 -5.45 -3.80
CA LEU A 349 14.05 -6.45 -3.13
C LEU A 349 14.38 -6.56 -1.64
N TRP A 350 15.67 -6.52 -1.29
CA TRP A 350 16.11 -6.53 0.11
C TRP A 350 15.65 -5.29 0.88
N ARG A 351 15.78 -4.09 0.30
CA ARG A 351 15.26 -2.83 0.89
C ARG A 351 13.75 -2.84 1.04
N ALA A 352 13.04 -3.51 0.14
CA ALA A 352 11.60 -3.74 0.22
C ALA A 352 11.21 -4.81 1.27
N GLY A 353 12.17 -5.42 1.97
CA GLY A 353 11.94 -6.42 3.01
C GLY A 353 11.80 -7.86 2.50
N ASP A 354 11.98 -8.10 1.19
CA ASP A 354 11.84 -9.42 0.57
C ASP A 354 13.17 -10.18 0.54
N ALA A 355 13.62 -10.61 1.73
CA ALA A 355 14.88 -11.35 1.92
C ALA A 355 14.97 -12.61 1.04
N ARG A 356 13.85 -13.33 0.91
CA ARG A 356 13.79 -14.59 0.17
C ARG A 356 13.91 -14.35 -1.33
N ALA A 357 13.19 -13.37 -1.88
CA ALA A 357 13.31 -13.02 -3.30
C ALA A 357 14.70 -12.49 -3.65
N ALA A 358 15.29 -11.65 -2.78
CA ALA A 358 16.65 -11.14 -2.98
C ALA A 358 17.67 -12.29 -3.02
N LEU A 359 17.60 -13.23 -2.07
CA LEU A 359 18.51 -14.39 -2.04
C LEU A 359 18.29 -15.34 -3.23
N ALA A 360 17.03 -15.56 -3.63
CA ALA A 360 16.70 -16.38 -4.79
C ALA A 360 17.33 -15.82 -6.07
N LEU A 361 17.30 -14.50 -6.25
CA LEU A 361 17.90 -13.82 -7.40
C LEU A 361 19.44 -13.94 -7.41
N LEU A 362 20.07 -13.85 -6.24
CA LEU A 362 21.53 -13.96 -6.07
C LEU A 362 22.03 -15.41 -6.16
N LYS A 363 21.17 -16.40 -5.94
CA LYS A 363 21.54 -17.82 -5.91
C LYS A 363 22.16 -18.25 -7.25
N GLY A 364 23.41 -18.72 -7.22
CA GLY A 364 24.13 -19.20 -8.40
C GLY A 364 24.57 -18.09 -9.37
N PHE A 365 24.55 -16.82 -8.93
CA PHE A 365 25.00 -15.68 -9.74
C PHE A 365 26.46 -15.84 -10.21
N ASP A 366 27.33 -16.36 -9.35
CA ASP A 366 28.75 -16.58 -9.63
C ASP A 366 29.01 -17.61 -10.73
N ARG A 367 28.18 -18.66 -10.79
CA ARG A 367 28.25 -19.71 -11.82
C ARG A 367 27.71 -19.20 -13.16
N ARG A 368 26.61 -18.44 -13.12
CA ARG A 368 26.00 -17.86 -14.33
C ARG A 368 26.86 -16.77 -14.95
N ASN A 369 27.55 -15.99 -14.13
CA ASN A 369 28.30 -14.80 -14.55
C ASN A 369 29.78 -14.92 -14.19
N ALA A 370 30.42 -16.02 -14.59
CA ALA A 370 31.80 -16.31 -14.24
C ALA A 370 32.76 -15.17 -14.66
N GLY A 371 33.52 -14.65 -13.69
CA GLY A 371 34.48 -13.56 -13.92
C GLY A 371 33.88 -12.13 -13.92
N HIS A 372 32.58 -11.97 -13.69
CA HIS A 372 31.95 -10.65 -13.64
C HIS A 372 32.40 -9.81 -12.42
N ALA A 373 32.57 -8.51 -12.62
CA ALA A 373 33.07 -7.59 -11.58
C ALA A 373 32.15 -7.50 -10.35
N SER A 374 30.84 -7.73 -10.52
CA SER A 374 29.83 -7.68 -9.44
C SER A 374 29.71 -8.96 -8.61
N ILE A 375 30.55 -9.98 -8.85
CA ILE A 375 30.51 -11.22 -8.03
C ILE A 375 30.78 -10.93 -6.54
N PRO A 376 31.79 -10.13 -6.14
CA PRO A 376 31.99 -9.78 -4.75
C PRO A 376 30.79 -9.04 -4.13
N ASP A 377 30.15 -8.14 -4.89
CA ASP A 377 28.94 -7.42 -4.45
C ASP A 377 27.75 -8.37 -4.24
N ALA A 378 27.59 -9.37 -5.11
CA ALA A 378 26.54 -10.37 -4.99
C ALA A 378 26.74 -11.25 -3.74
N TYR A 379 27.98 -11.64 -3.47
CA TYR A 379 28.31 -12.43 -2.28
C TYR A 379 28.13 -11.64 -0.98
N GLU A 380 28.57 -10.37 -0.96
CA GLU A 380 28.37 -9.48 0.18
C GLU A 380 26.90 -9.28 0.49
N LEU A 381 26.11 -8.96 -0.52
CA LEU A 381 24.67 -8.78 -0.36
C LEU A 381 23.99 -10.07 0.10
N ALA A 382 24.35 -11.23 -0.45
CA ALA A 382 23.80 -12.51 -0.03
C ALA A 382 24.12 -12.81 1.44
N ALA A 383 25.37 -12.57 1.88
CA ALA A 383 25.75 -12.73 3.28
C ALA A 383 25.00 -11.75 4.18
N ARG A 384 24.85 -10.48 3.78
CA ARG A 384 24.08 -9.48 4.52
C ARG A 384 22.61 -9.86 4.67
N VAL A 385 21.97 -10.32 3.59
CA VAL A 385 20.57 -10.80 3.60
C VAL A 385 20.41 -12.00 4.53
N LEU A 386 21.34 -12.95 4.53
CA LEU A 386 21.28 -14.12 5.41
C LEU A 386 21.43 -13.74 6.89
N ILE A 387 22.35 -12.84 7.22
CA ILE A 387 22.62 -12.41 8.60
C ILE A 387 21.50 -11.50 9.11
N GLN A 388 21.18 -10.44 8.38
CA GLN A 388 20.26 -9.40 8.85
C GLN A 388 18.79 -9.71 8.56
N GLY A 389 18.49 -10.47 7.50
CA GLY A 389 17.13 -10.75 7.08
C GLY A 389 16.57 -12.09 7.47
N MET A 390 17.45 -13.07 7.73
CA MET A 390 17.03 -14.44 8.02
C MET A 390 17.60 -14.99 9.32
N ASP A 391 18.51 -14.25 9.98
CA ASP A 391 19.25 -14.69 11.17
C ASP A 391 19.96 -16.05 10.96
N ARG A 392 20.43 -16.30 9.73
CA ARG A 392 21.10 -17.54 9.30
C ARG A 392 22.59 -17.32 9.11
N ARG A 393 23.29 -17.02 10.20
CA ARG A 393 24.74 -16.81 10.21
C ARG A 393 25.52 -18.06 9.78
N ASP A 394 24.99 -19.24 10.13
CA ASP A 394 25.50 -20.55 9.71
C ASP A 394 25.63 -20.68 8.18
N LEU A 395 24.66 -20.14 7.44
CA LEU A 395 24.66 -20.17 5.97
C LEU A 395 25.56 -19.09 5.34
N ALA A 396 25.91 -18.04 6.09
CA ALA A 396 26.78 -16.96 5.62
C ALA A 396 28.28 -17.28 5.79
N LEU A 397 28.66 -18.15 6.74
CA LEU A 397 30.07 -18.55 6.95
C LEU A 397 30.72 -19.19 5.72
N PRO A 398 30.08 -20.14 4.98
CA PRO A 398 30.64 -20.69 3.75
C PRO A 398 30.85 -19.62 2.66
N ILE A 399 30.01 -18.58 2.62
CA ILE A 399 30.16 -17.46 1.70
C ILE A 399 31.43 -16.69 2.03
N LEU A 400 31.66 -16.36 3.30
CA LEU A 400 32.88 -15.68 3.74
C LEU A 400 34.15 -16.49 3.41
N HIS A 401 34.15 -17.80 3.63
CA HIS A 401 35.29 -18.66 3.25
C HIS A 401 35.57 -18.61 1.75
N THR A 402 34.52 -18.63 0.93
CA THR A 402 34.64 -18.53 -0.53
C THR A 402 35.20 -17.17 -0.95
N MET A 403 34.70 -16.08 -0.34
CA MET A 403 35.19 -14.72 -0.57
C MET A 403 36.66 -14.56 -0.15
N LYS A 404 37.07 -15.07 1.02
CA LYS A 404 38.48 -15.02 1.47
C LYS A 404 39.41 -15.76 0.50
N LYS A 405 38.97 -16.90 -0.07
CA LYS A 405 39.79 -17.68 -1.00
C LYS A 405 39.89 -17.03 -2.39
N ARG A 406 38.78 -16.52 -2.92
CA ARG A 406 38.67 -16.07 -4.32
C ARG A 406 38.80 -14.55 -4.51
N TYR A 407 38.45 -13.78 -3.49
CA TYR A 407 38.44 -12.30 -3.49
C TYR A 407 39.01 -11.73 -2.16
N PRO A 408 40.26 -12.05 -1.77
CA PRO A 408 40.79 -11.70 -0.46
C PRO A 408 40.97 -10.19 -0.19
N LYS A 409 41.16 -9.39 -1.25
CA LYS A 409 41.53 -7.95 -1.17
C LYS A 409 40.40 -6.98 -1.53
N THR A 410 39.16 -7.46 -1.61
CA THR A 410 38.00 -6.62 -1.95
C THR A 410 37.34 -6.06 -0.70
N PRO A 411 36.90 -4.78 -0.69
CA PRO A 411 36.24 -4.17 0.47
C PRO A 411 34.98 -4.94 0.89
N GLN A 412 34.26 -5.53 -0.07
CA GLN A 412 33.13 -6.42 0.16
C GLN A 412 33.47 -7.62 1.07
N THR A 413 34.68 -8.17 0.96
CA THR A 413 35.14 -9.30 1.78
C THR A 413 35.47 -8.86 3.21
N GLU A 414 35.94 -7.63 3.38
CA GLU A 414 36.17 -7.03 4.70
C GLU A 414 34.85 -6.74 5.41
N GLU A 415 33.84 -6.22 4.69
CA GLU A 415 32.50 -5.98 5.25
C GLU A 415 31.86 -7.27 5.76
N VAL A 416 31.87 -8.35 4.96
CA VAL A 416 31.31 -9.65 5.40
C VAL A 416 32.10 -10.23 6.57
N ARG A 417 33.42 -10.05 6.60
CA ARG A 417 34.26 -10.46 7.75
C ARG A 417 33.87 -9.70 9.02
N TRP A 418 33.64 -8.40 8.91
CA TRP A 418 33.20 -7.58 10.03
C TRP A 418 31.81 -7.99 10.53
N LEU A 419 30.88 -8.29 9.61
CA LEU A 419 29.53 -8.77 9.95
C LEU A 419 29.53 -10.13 10.68
N LEU A 420 30.53 -10.99 10.44
CA LEU A 420 30.66 -12.33 11.03
C LEU A 420 31.77 -12.44 12.10
N ARG A 421 32.25 -11.31 12.63
CA ARG A 421 33.42 -11.27 13.53
C ARG A 421 33.29 -12.11 14.81
N ASP A 422 32.09 -12.29 15.32
CA ASP A 422 31.81 -13.04 16.55
C ASP A 422 31.69 -14.57 16.31
N ASP A 423 31.56 -14.96 15.04
CA ASP A 423 31.26 -16.32 14.58
C ASP A 423 32.43 -16.99 13.83
N ASP A 424 33.46 -16.23 13.45
CA ASP A 424 34.66 -16.76 12.82
C ASP A 424 35.64 -17.33 13.88
N PRO A 425 36.00 -18.63 13.83
CA PRO A 425 36.94 -19.22 14.78
C PRO A 425 38.34 -18.60 14.72
N THR A 426 38.70 -17.89 13.65
CA THR A 426 40.00 -17.21 13.54
C THR A 426 40.10 -15.88 14.29
N THR A 427 38.98 -15.24 14.63
CA THR A 427 38.94 -14.00 15.45
C THR A 427 38.76 -14.27 16.94
N ARG A 428 38.22 -15.44 17.33
CA ARG A 428 38.12 -15.83 18.76
C ARG A 428 39.47 -16.01 19.46
N GLY A 429 40.55 -16.24 18.71
CA GLY A 429 41.90 -16.40 19.27
C GLY A 429 42.68 -15.10 19.52
N ALA A 430 42.16 -13.93 19.12
CA ALA A 430 42.85 -12.64 19.27
C ALA A 430 42.32 -11.80 20.45
N ALA A 431 41.34 -12.32 21.20
CA ALA A 431 40.70 -11.64 22.33
C ALA A 431 40.82 -12.42 23.64
N LEU A 432 41.94 -13.14 23.82
CA LEU A 432 42.37 -13.69 25.11
C LEU A 432 43.77 -13.18 25.46
#